data_AF-A0A4Q0VET7-F1
#
_entry.id   AF-A0A4Q0VET7-F1
#
_cell.length_a   1.000
_cell.length_b   1.000
_cell.length_c   1.000
_cell.angle_alpha   90.00
_cell.angle_beta   90.00
_cell.angle_gamma   90.00
#
_symmetry.space_group_name_H-M   'P 1'
#
loop_
_entity.id
_entity.type
_entity.pdbx_description
1 polymer ?
#
loop_
_entity_poly.entity_id
_entity_poly.type
_entity_poly.pdbx_seq_one_letter_code
_entity_poly.pdbx_strand_id
1 'polypeptide(L)'
;MPLLYEIIMRIGSEQGIMSKKETSGLELAENTSKVELVSTDKKQTYIGLALLIALSIFGSFQYAKDSKLALFLITGLAVGYVMQRSRFGFAGGVKKIYVTGDGTLTKALMFLFAITLLITAAIHYGAFMAGAKIPGASSVKPTNLGTVIGGVLFGIGMMFGGGCASGTLTDSGEGEIRAFIVLFFFVTGSLIGVKHMPWWEQSIFFKLGGKVYLPDTFGYLGSIIVSLLGFLLIYVITMKYEAKRKRENTYTKEEYSDWEKPLQETTDYKFFSERTYHKFFIQRWSFYTGAVCLTIMFIAILVTTGKSWGVTSTFADWGAWLYQSVGIVDVSNWPWFASRMKKINGGFLNDPSSMRNIGILLGATLSLLLARRFSFKKNFKFRDVVFYAIGGLIMGYGARVGLGCNAGALYSAICNFSLSGWVFLPAMTVGGIIGVNLVKKFNVTI
;
A
#
# COMPACT_ATOMS: atom_id res chain seq x y z
N MET A 1 8.92 81.12 24.98
CA MET A 1 8.44 80.19 23.93
C MET A 1 9.65 79.51 23.28
N PRO A 2 10.29 78.58 24.03
CA PRO A 2 11.62 78.02 23.76
C PRO A 2 11.53 76.49 23.65
N LEU A 3 10.96 75.95 22.56
CA LEU A 3 10.52 74.54 22.54
C LEU A 3 10.66 73.79 21.20
N LEU A 4 11.45 74.28 20.24
CA LEU A 4 11.61 73.60 18.94
C LEU A 4 13.06 73.40 18.45
N TYR A 5 14.08 73.84 19.20
CA TYR A 5 15.48 73.65 18.82
C TYR A 5 16.20 72.53 19.62
N GLU A 6 15.65 72.08 20.75
CA GLU A 6 16.27 71.05 21.60
C GLU A 6 15.96 69.59 21.21
N ILE A 7 15.02 69.34 20.28
CA ILE A 7 14.62 67.96 19.93
C ILE A 7 15.45 67.38 18.77
N ILE A 8 16.13 68.21 17.97
CA ILE A 8 16.83 67.74 16.75
C ILE A 8 18.34 67.48 16.97
N MET A 9 18.94 68.00 18.04
CA MET A 9 20.39 67.89 18.28
C MET A 9 20.82 66.81 19.29
N ARG A 10 19.88 65.98 19.80
CA ARG A 10 20.17 65.02 20.89
C ARG A 10 20.19 63.54 20.50
N ILE A 11 20.19 63.19 19.21
CA ILE A 11 20.29 61.78 18.76
C ILE A 11 21.39 61.65 17.69
N GLY A 12 22.51 62.32 17.92
CA GLY A 12 23.62 62.41 16.96
C GLY A 12 24.99 62.43 17.62
N SER A 13 25.21 61.65 18.69
CA SER A 13 26.58 61.30 19.14
C SER A 13 26.51 60.27 20.26
N GLU A 14 26.62 58.99 19.90
CA GLU A 14 27.38 57.98 20.65
C GLU A 14 27.36 56.68 19.84
N GLN A 15 28.25 56.63 18.85
CA GLN A 15 28.79 55.36 18.38
C GLN A 15 29.59 54.76 19.54
N GLY A 16 29.11 53.65 20.08
CA GLY A 16 29.84 52.87 21.08
C GLY A 16 28.89 51.98 21.85
N ILE A 17 29.06 50.67 21.70
CA ILE A 17 28.26 49.59 22.32
C ILE A 17 27.10 49.12 21.41
N MET A 18 27.46 48.48 20.28
CA MET A 18 26.62 47.38 19.79
C MET A 18 26.64 46.28 20.85
N SER A 19 25.52 46.18 21.55
CA SER A 19 25.24 45.18 22.58
C SER A 19 25.42 43.77 22.03
N LYS A 20 26.23 42.99 22.75
CA LYS A 20 26.53 41.55 22.61
C LYS A 20 25.28 40.62 22.54
N LYS A 21 24.08 41.19 22.55
CA LYS A 21 22.78 40.49 22.58
C LYS A 21 22.19 40.28 21.18
N GLU A 22 22.44 41.18 20.22
CA GLU A 22 21.94 41.03 18.83
C GLU A 22 22.80 40.08 17.99
N THR A 23 24.12 40.03 18.24
CA THR A 23 25.00 39.00 17.64
C THR A 23 24.64 37.60 18.14
N SER A 24 24.18 37.45 19.39
CA SER A 24 23.70 36.15 19.88
C SER A 24 22.40 35.70 19.20
N GLY A 25 21.52 36.64 18.83
CA GLY A 25 20.26 36.36 18.13
C GLY A 25 20.45 36.00 16.66
N LEU A 26 21.44 36.62 16.00
CA LEU A 26 21.84 36.29 14.63
C LEU A 26 22.63 34.97 14.55
N GLU A 27 23.51 34.68 15.51
CA GLU A 27 24.18 33.36 15.63
C GLU A 27 23.20 32.24 16.03
N LEU A 28 22.17 32.55 16.83
CA LEU A 28 21.10 31.59 17.14
C LEU A 28 20.14 31.35 15.96
N ALA A 29 19.92 32.34 15.09
CA ALA A 29 19.09 32.19 13.88
C ALA A 29 19.82 31.45 12.75
N GLU A 30 21.15 31.60 12.62
CA GLU A 30 21.95 30.83 11.66
C GLU A 30 22.10 29.35 12.06
N ASN A 31 22.01 29.01 13.35
CA ASN A 31 22.18 27.63 13.81
C ASN A 31 20.89 26.78 13.80
N THR A 32 19.72 27.38 13.50
CA THR A 32 18.43 26.66 13.36
C THR A 32 18.07 26.24 11.92
N SER A 33 18.97 26.44 10.95
CA SER A 33 18.82 25.93 9.58
C SER A 33 19.73 24.74 9.27
N LYS A 34 20.32 24.09 10.30
CA LYS A 34 20.72 22.68 10.17
C LYS A 34 19.46 21.84 10.16
N VAL A 35 18.82 21.78 8.99
CA VAL A 35 18.09 20.59 8.57
C VAL A 35 18.95 19.42 9.02
N GLU A 36 18.46 18.58 9.93
CA GLU A 36 19.09 17.30 10.19
C GLU A 36 19.23 16.64 8.82
N LEU A 37 20.45 16.68 8.28
CA LEU A 37 20.85 15.94 7.09
C LEU A 37 20.93 14.49 7.56
N VAL A 38 19.75 13.91 7.77
CA VAL A 38 19.53 12.50 8.01
C VAL A 38 20.36 11.75 6.94
N SER A 39 21.13 10.75 7.38
CA SER A 39 22.18 10.01 6.67
C SER A 39 22.54 10.41 5.23
N THR A 40 23.65 11.15 5.09
CA THR A 40 24.41 11.39 3.85
C THR A 40 25.26 10.19 3.41
N ASP A 41 24.94 8.97 3.86
CA ASP A 41 25.77 7.80 3.58
C ASP A 41 25.57 7.33 2.13
N LYS A 42 26.47 7.78 1.24
CA LYS A 42 26.52 7.34 -0.16
C LYS A 42 26.64 5.82 -0.28
N LYS A 43 27.11 5.10 0.76
CA LYS A 43 27.14 3.63 0.79
C LYS A 43 25.75 3.03 0.55
N GLN A 44 24.68 3.62 1.06
CA GLN A 44 23.33 3.10 0.83
C GLN A 44 22.94 3.13 -0.65
N THR A 45 23.32 4.19 -1.38
CA THR A 45 23.10 4.26 -2.83
C THR A 45 23.88 3.14 -3.55
N TYR A 46 25.15 2.92 -3.18
CA TYR A 46 25.95 1.83 -3.77
C TYR A 46 25.37 0.44 -3.46
N ILE A 47 24.89 0.21 -2.23
CA ILE A 47 24.19 -1.03 -1.86
C ILE A 47 22.91 -1.19 -2.67
N GLY A 48 22.13 -0.11 -2.86
CA GLY A 48 20.94 -0.12 -3.70
C GLY A 48 21.24 -0.47 -5.16
N LEU A 49 22.31 0.11 -5.73
CA LEU A 49 22.76 -0.21 -7.09
C LEU A 49 23.27 -1.65 -7.21
N ALA A 50 24.06 -2.12 -6.25
CA ALA A 50 24.53 -3.51 -6.20
C ALA A 50 23.36 -4.49 -6.11
N LEU A 51 22.35 -4.20 -5.28
CA LEU A 51 21.12 -4.98 -5.17
C LEU A 51 20.34 -4.99 -6.49
N LEU A 52 20.24 -3.85 -7.19
CA LEU A 52 19.59 -3.77 -8.49
C LEU A 52 20.31 -4.63 -9.54
N ILE A 53 21.64 -4.60 -9.58
CA ILE A 53 22.45 -5.45 -10.46
C ILE A 53 22.24 -6.93 -10.12
N ALA A 54 22.31 -7.30 -8.83
CA ALA A 54 22.09 -8.66 -8.39
C ALA A 54 20.69 -9.17 -8.77
N LEU A 55 19.65 -8.34 -8.62
CA LEU A 55 18.29 -8.67 -9.03
C LEU A 55 18.11 -8.76 -10.54
N SER A 56 18.88 -7.99 -11.30
CA SER A 56 18.87 -8.05 -12.76
C SER A 56 19.51 -9.34 -13.25
N ILE A 57 20.65 -9.73 -12.67
CA ILE A 57 21.32 -11.01 -12.93
C ILE A 57 20.40 -12.18 -12.53
N PHE A 58 19.84 -12.13 -11.32
CA PHE A 58 18.90 -13.15 -10.85
C PHE A 58 17.66 -13.24 -11.75
N GLY A 59 17.10 -12.10 -12.15
CA GLY A 59 15.99 -12.01 -13.10
C GLY A 59 16.33 -12.69 -14.44
N SER A 60 17.52 -12.46 -14.98
CA SER A 60 18.00 -13.12 -16.21
C SER A 60 18.12 -14.64 -16.05
N PHE A 61 18.64 -15.12 -14.92
CA PHE A 61 18.69 -16.55 -14.64
C PHE A 61 17.30 -17.18 -14.51
N GLN A 62 16.35 -16.48 -13.89
CA GLN A 62 14.97 -16.96 -13.78
C GLN A 62 14.23 -16.90 -15.11
N TYR A 63 14.52 -15.90 -15.95
CA TYR A 63 13.99 -15.79 -17.32
C TYR A 63 14.37 -17.00 -18.17
N ALA A 64 15.63 -17.47 -18.05
CA ALA A 64 16.10 -18.65 -18.77
C ALA A 64 15.35 -19.94 -18.39
N LYS A 65 14.73 -20.00 -17.20
CA LYS A 65 13.88 -21.13 -16.77
C LYS A 65 12.44 -20.97 -17.22
N ASP A 66 11.84 -19.82 -16.91
CA ASP A 66 10.48 -19.44 -17.31
C ASP A 66 10.39 -17.91 -17.36
N SER A 67 10.07 -17.37 -18.53
CA SER A 67 9.93 -15.93 -18.76
C SER A 67 8.93 -15.27 -17.80
N LYS A 68 7.94 -16.01 -17.29
CA LYS A 68 6.98 -15.52 -16.31
C LYS A 68 7.63 -15.19 -14.96
N LEU A 69 8.66 -15.91 -14.54
CA LEU A 69 9.30 -15.66 -13.24
C LEU A 69 9.96 -14.28 -13.20
N ALA A 70 10.72 -13.95 -14.24
CA ALA A 70 11.35 -12.64 -14.38
C ALA A 70 10.32 -11.52 -14.51
N LEU A 71 9.26 -11.72 -15.31
CA LEU A 71 8.18 -10.75 -15.46
C LEU A 71 7.48 -10.46 -14.12
N PHE A 72 7.21 -11.49 -13.32
CA PHE A 72 6.59 -11.31 -12.00
C PHE A 72 7.52 -10.59 -11.02
N LEU A 73 8.83 -10.87 -11.07
CA LEU A 73 9.81 -10.15 -10.26
C LEU A 73 9.85 -8.66 -10.64
N ILE A 74 9.98 -8.33 -11.93
CA ILE A 74 10.06 -6.94 -12.43
C ILE A 74 8.77 -6.17 -12.09
N THR A 75 7.60 -6.75 -12.34
CA THR A 75 6.32 -6.12 -11.98
C THR A 75 6.18 -5.96 -10.47
N GLY A 76 6.70 -6.89 -9.67
CA GLY A 76 6.77 -6.77 -8.22
C GLY A 76 7.64 -5.59 -7.78
N LEU A 77 8.87 -5.50 -8.30
CA LEU A 77 9.82 -4.42 -8.00
C LEU A 77 9.21 -3.05 -8.31
N ALA A 78 8.57 -2.92 -9.47
CA ALA A 78 7.90 -1.68 -9.87
C ALA A 78 6.74 -1.32 -8.93
N VAL A 79 5.87 -2.28 -8.60
CA VAL A 79 4.75 -2.05 -7.66
C VAL A 79 5.28 -1.64 -6.28
N GLY A 80 6.28 -2.36 -5.75
CA GLY A 80 6.92 -2.06 -4.47
C GLY A 80 7.52 -0.67 -4.41
N TYR A 81 8.28 -0.31 -5.45
CA TYR A 81 8.87 1.02 -5.59
C TYR A 81 7.80 2.11 -5.63
N VAL A 82 6.79 1.99 -6.51
CA VAL A 82 5.72 2.99 -6.64
C VAL A 82 4.95 3.14 -5.33
N MET A 83 4.59 2.04 -4.67
CA MET A 83 3.87 2.06 -3.39
C MET A 83 4.68 2.77 -2.30
N GLN A 84 5.98 2.49 -2.20
CA GLN A 84 6.90 3.13 -1.26
C GLN A 84 6.98 4.65 -1.54
N ARG A 85 7.30 5.04 -2.78
CA ARG A 85 7.52 6.45 -3.16
C ARG A 85 6.30 7.35 -3.03
N SER A 86 5.10 6.78 -3.23
CA SER A 86 3.84 7.52 -3.12
C SER A 86 3.15 7.32 -1.75
N ARG A 87 3.70 6.46 -0.88
CA ARG A 87 3.06 5.95 0.35
C ARG A 87 1.61 5.54 0.12
N PHE A 88 1.38 4.83 -0.99
CA PHE A 88 0.06 4.54 -1.50
C PHE A 88 -0.43 3.20 -0.96
N GLY A 89 -1.22 3.25 0.11
CA GLY A 89 -1.74 2.06 0.79
C GLY A 89 -3.25 2.11 0.97
N PHE A 90 -3.93 1.03 0.63
CA PHE A 90 -5.38 0.91 0.82
C PHE A 90 -5.80 1.07 2.29
N ALA A 91 -5.00 0.55 3.23
CA ALA A 91 -5.26 0.73 4.65
C ALA A 91 -5.13 2.19 5.09
N GLY A 92 -4.20 2.93 4.48
CA GLY A 92 -4.02 4.36 4.69
C GLY A 92 -5.26 5.17 4.32
N GLY A 93 -6.01 4.78 3.27
CA GLY A 93 -7.27 5.44 2.90
C GLY A 93 -8.29 5.45 4.05
N VAL A 94 -8.40 4.35 4.80
CA VAL A 94 -9.30 4.26 5.97
C VAL A 94 -8.68 4.92 7.21
N LYS A 95 -7.41 4.61 7.54
CA LYS A 95 -6.73 5.15 8.73
C LYS A 95 -6.65 6.67 8.67
N LYS A 96 -6.24 7.24 7.54
CA LYS A 96 -5.98 8.68 7.39
C LYS A 96 -7.25 9.50 7.55
N ILE A 97 -8.30 9.17 6.80
CA ILE A 97 -9.56 9.91 6.88
C ILE A 97 -10.17 9.80 8.29
N TYR A 98 -10.13 8.62 8.93
CA TYR A 98 -10.76 8.43 10.23
C TYR A 98 -9.96 9.04 11.39
N VAL A 99 -8.62 8.98 11.34
CA VAL A 99 -7.76 9.50 12.40
C VAL A 99 -7.55 11.01 12.28
N THR A 100 -7.17 11.50 11.09
CA THR A 100 -6.77 12.90 10.90
C THR A 100 -7.83 13.73 10.19
N GLY A 101 -8.85 13.11 9.60
CA GLY A 101 -9.82 13.81 8.76
C GLY A 101 -9.30 14.14 7.35
N ASP A 102 -8.09 13.72 6.97
CA ASP A 102 -7.53 13.94 5.62
C ASP A 102 -7.95 12.82 4.66
N GLY A 103 -8.79 13.17 3.68
CA GLY A 103 -9.34 12.28 2.66
C GLY A 103 -8.52 12.23 1.37
N THR A 104 -7.34 12.86 1.30
CA THR A 104 -6.56 12.98 0.05
C THR A 104 -6.21 11.62 -0.55
N LEU A 105 -5.83 10.63 0.27
CA LEU A 105 -5.52 9.28 -0.20
C LEU A 105 -6.79 8.53 -0.65
N THR A 106 -7.92 8.69 0.05
CA THR A 106 -9.21 8.09 -0.35
C THR A 106 -9.69 8.64 -1.69
N LYS A 107 -9.54 9.94 -1.93
CA LYS A 107 -9.84 10.58 -3.22
C LYS A 107 -8.93 10.02 -4.33
N ALA A 108 -7.64 9.86 -4.06
CA ALA A 108 -6.71 9.25 -5.02
C ALA A 108 -7.00 7.76 -5.30
N LEU A 109 -7.52 7.02 -4.31
CA LEU A 109 -7.99 5.64 -4.51
C LEU A 109 -9.23 5.58 -5.43
N MET A 110 -10.17 6.53 -5.30
CA MET A 110 -11.30 6.61 -6.23
C MET A 110 -10.85 6.94 -7.66
N PHE A 111 -9.86 7.83 -7.78
CA PHE A 111 -9.22 8.11 -9.07
C PHE A 111 -8.56 6.87 -9.67
N LEU A 112 -7.75 6.13 -8.88
CA LEU A 112 -7.15 4.84 -9.26
C LEU A 112 -8.21 3.86 -9.75
N PHE A 113 -9.30 3.68 -9.00
CA PHE A 113 -10.36 2.74 -9.35
C PHE A 113 -11.08 3.13 -10.64
N ALA A 114 -11.37 4.42 -10.83
CA ALA A 114 -12.03 4.92 -12.03
C ALA A 114 -11.19 4.66 -13.29
N ILE A 115 -9.92 5.06 -13.30
CA ILE A 115 -9.07 4.88 -14.49
C ILE A 115 -8.82 3.40 -14.79
N THR A 116 -8.59 2.57 -13.76
CA THR A 116 -8.37 1.13 -13.96
C THR A 116 -9.63 0.44 -14.45
N LEU A 117 -10.80 0.81 -13.92
CA LEU A 117 -12.08 0.24 -14.33
C LEU A 117 -12.38 0.58 -15.79
N LEU A 118 -12.15 1.82 -16.24
CA LEU A 118 -12.37 2.22 -17.63
C LEU A 118 -11.49 1.42 -18.61
N ILE A 119 -10.20 1.27 -18.30
CA ILE A 119 -9.29 0.51 -19.16
C ILE A 119 -9.66 -0.99 -19.14
N THR A 120 -9.99 -1.54 -17.97
CA THR A 120 -10.40 -2.94 -17.84
C THR A 120 -11.71 -3.19 -18.60
N ALA A 121 -12.63 -2.23 -18.62
CA ALA A 121 -13.86 -2.32 -19.42
C ALA A 121 -13.56 -2.47 -20.91
N ALA A 122 -12.66 -1.66 -21.46
CA ALA A 122 -12.25 -1.75 -22.85
C ALA A 122 -11.61 -3.12 -23.17
N ILE A 123 -10.74 -3.61 -22.29
CA ILE A 123 -10.11 -4.93 -22.44
C ILE A 123 -11.15 -6.06 -22.41
N HIS A 124 -12.08 -6.02 -21.45
CA HIS A 124 -13.10 -7.05 -21.30
C HIS A 124 -14.08 -7.04 -22.47
N TYR A 125 -14.52 -5.85 -22.92
CA TYR A 125 -15.39 -5.71 -24.08
C TYR A 125 -14.70 -6.22 -25.35
N GLY A 126 -13.43 -5.88 -25.57
CA GLY A 126 -12.64 -6.40 -26.68
C GLY A 126 -12.51 -7.93 -26.65
N ALA A 127 -12.23 -8.52 -25.49
CA ALA A 127 -12.19 -9.97 -25.33
C ALA A 127 -13.55 -10.63 -25.57
N PHE A 128 -14.64 -10.02 -25.09
CA PHE A 128 -16.01 -10.48 -25.29
C PHE A 128 -16.39 -10.48 -26.77
N MET A 129 -16.11 -9.39 -27.50
CA MET A 129 -16.37 -9.28 -28.93
C MET A 129 -15.56 -10.29 -29.76
N ALA A 130 -14.35 -10.64 -29.30
CA ALA A 130 -13.52 -11.65 -29.92
C ALA A 130 -13.90 -13.10 -29.55
N GLY A 131 -14.91 -13.31 -28.70
CA GLY A 131 -15.25 -14.64 -28.16
C GLY A 131 -14.15 -15.26 -27.29
N ALA A 132 -13.20 -14.44 -26.84
CA ALA A 132 -12.05 -14.86 -26.06
C ALA A 132 -12.36 -14.91 -24.57
N LYS A 133 -11.55 -15.66 -23.82
CA LYS A 133 -11.65 -15.70 -22.35
C LYS A 133 -11.33 -14.32 -21.77
N ILE A 134 -12.27 -13.77 -21.02
CA ILE A 134 -12.13 -12.47 -20.35
C ILE A 134 -10.95 -12.52 -19.34
N PRO A 135 -9.90 -11.70 -19.53
CA PRO A 135 -8.81 -11.58 -18.57
C PRO A 135 -9.33 -11.16 -17.19
N GLY A 136 -8.71 -11.62 -16.10
CA GLY A 136 -9.09 -11.16 -14.75
C GLY A 136 -10.45 -11.67 -14.23
N ALA A 137 -11.22 -12.44 -15.02
CA ALA A 137 -12.48 -13.05 -14.60
C ALA A 137 -12.38 -13.90 -13.32
N SER A 138 -11.17 -14.38 -12.97
CA SER A 138 -10.88 -15.06 -11.70
C SER A 138 -11.09 -14.19 -10.45
N SER A 139 -11.12 -12.87 -10.62
CA SER A 139 -11.38 -11.86 -9.58
C SER A 139 -12.88 -11.63 -9.35
N VAL A 140 -13.75 -12.19 -10.21
CA VAL A 140 -15.18 -12.22 -9.97
C VAL A 140 -15.48 -13.35 -8.99
N LYS A 141 -15.65 -12.98 -7.71
CA LYS A 141 -15.90 -13.90 -6.61
C LYS A 141 -17.38 -13.91 -6.22
N PRO A 142 -17.85 -14.99 -5.55
CA PRO A 142 -19.15 -15.00 -4.90
C PRO A 142 -19.27 -13.86 -3.89
N THR A 143 -20.46 -13.25 -3.85
CA THR A 143 -20.86 -12.27 -2.85
C THR A 143 -21.73 -12.99 -1.83
N ASN A 144 -21.19 -13.20 -0.64
CA ASN A 144 -21.86 -13.94 0.42
C ASN A 144 -21.55 -13.33 1.80
N LEU A 145 -22.16 -13.87 2.86
CA LEU A 145 -21.94 -13.37 4.22
C LEU A 145 -20.49 -13.61 4.69
N GLY A 146 -19.81 -14.62 4.14
CA GLY A 146 -18.38 -14.80 4.27
C GLY A 146 -17.56 -13.60 3.77
N THR A 147 -17.93 -12.99 2.63
CA THR A 147 -17.29 -11.77 2.14
C THR A 147 -17.36 -10.64 3.17
N VAL A 148 -18.51 -10.48 3.85
CA VAL A 148 -18.72 -9.45 4.87
C VAL A 148 -17.90 -9.76 6.13
N ILE A 149 -18.01 -10.98 6.67
CA ILE A 149 -17.28 -11.39 7.87
C ILE A 149 -15.76 -11.30 7.63
N GLY A 150 -15.29 -11.83 6.50
CA GLY A 150 -13.90 -11.77 6.10
C GLY A 150 -13.41 -10.33 5.91
N GLY A 151 -14.24 -9.46 5.32
CA GLY A 151 -13.95 -8.03 5.19
C GLY A 151 -13.76 -7.35 6.55
N VAL A 152 -14.70 -7.55 7.49
CA VAL A 152 -14.60 -6.97 8.85
C VAL A 152 -13.35 -7.46 9.58
N LEU A 153 -13.10 -8.78 9.59
CA LEU A 153 -11.91 -9.36 10.20
C LEU A 153 -10.64 -8.78 9.58
N PHE A 154 -10.56 -8.76 8.24
CA PHE A 154 -9.43 -8.18 7.54
C PHE A 154 -9.20 -6.70 7.89
N GLY A 155 -10.28 -5.93 7.97
CA GLY A 155 -10.27 -4.52 8.35
C GLY A 155 -9.71 -4.27 9.75
N ILE A 156 -10.13 -5.08 10.74
CA ILE A 156 -9.60 -4.99 12.12
C ILE A 156 -8.10 -5.31 12.10
N GLY A 157 -7.74 -6.42 11.46
CA GLY A 157 -6.37 -6.88 11.42
C GLY A 157 -5.42 -5.89 10.74
N MET A 158 -5.83 -5.23 9.65
CA MET A 158 -4.98 -4.25 8.95
C MET A 158 -4.70 -2.99 9.78
N MET A 159 -5.55 -2.68 10.77
CA MET A 159 -5.25 -1.61 11.72
C MET A 159 -4.25 -2.06 12.77
N PHE A 160 -4.38 -3.27 13.31
CA PHE A 160 -3.41 -3.83 14.26
C PHE A 160 -2.03 -4.04 13.64
N GLY A 161 -1.97 -4.47 12.38
CA GLY A 161 -0.72 -4.62 11.64
C GLY A 161 -0.19 -3.32 11.03
N GLY A 162 -0.98 -2.25 11.03
CA GLY A 162 -0.61 -0.95 10.49
C GLY A 162 -0.44 -0.85 8.98
N GLY A 163 -0.93 -1.85 8.24
CA GLY A 163 -0.82 -1.93 6.79
C GLY A 163 -1.78 -2.98 6.22
N CYS A 164 -2.10 -2.86 4.94
CA CYS A 164 -2.79 -3.93 4.19
C CYS A 164 -1.78 -4.96 3.70
N ALA A 165 -2.20 -6.05 3.03
CA ALA A 165 -1.28 -7.11 2.59
C ALA A 165 -0.07 -6.64 1.76
N SER A 166 -0.28 -5.82 0.74
CA SER A 166 0.81 -5.22 -0.03
C SER A 166 1.58 -4.19 0.78
N GLY A 167 0.90 -3.43 1.65
CA GLY A 167 1.53 -2.52 2.60
C GLY A 167 2.47 -3.24 3.57
N THR A 168 2.10 -4.42 4.09
CA THR A 168 2.97 -5.23 4.96
C THR A 168 4.24 -5.66 4.23
N LEU A 169 4.16 -5.99 2.93
CA LEU A 169 5.35 -6.28 2.12
C LEU A 169 6.22 -5.03 1.91
N THR A 170 5.60 -3.90 1.57
CA THR A 170 6.29 -2.61 1.41
C THR A 170 6.95 -2.18 2.72
N ASP A 171 6.23 -2.13 3.83
CA ASP A 171 6.73 -1.77 5.17
C ASP A 171 7.86 -2.72 5.62
N SER A 172 7.75 -4.03 5.34
CA SER A 172 8.85 -4.97 5.59
C SER A 172 10.08 -4.60 4.75
N GLY A 173 9.87 -4.25 3.48
CA GLY A 173 10.91 -3.75 2.58
C GLY A 173 11.47 -2.40 3.00
N GLU A 174 10.73 -1.59 3.78
CA GLU A 174 11.20 -0.34 4.36
C GLU A 174 12.04 -0.53 5.64
N GLY A 175 12.13 -1.76 6.16
CA GLY A 175 12.86 -2.07 7.39
C GLY A 175 12.02 -1.98 8.67
N GLU A 176 10.68 -1.88 8.56
CA GLU A 176 9.77 -1.87 9.70
C GLU A 176 9.66 -3.27 10.33
N ILE A 177 10.28 -3.48 11.49
CA ILE A 177 10.29 -4.82 12.12
C ILE A 177 8.89 -5.29 12.52
N ARG A 178 7.98 -4.36 12.85
CA ARG A 178 6.56 -4.67 13.04
C ARG A 178 5.95 -5.40 11.84
N ALA A 179 6.30 -5.00 10.63
CA ALA A 179 5.71 -5.54 9.41
C ALA A 179 6.18 -6.98 9.15
N PHE A 180 7.42 -7.33 9.50
CA PHE A 180 7.90 -8.71 9.45
C PHE A 180 7.15 -9.62 10.42
N ILE A 181 6.85 -9.15 11.63
CA ILE A 181 6.04 -9.88 12.61
C ILE A 181 4.64 -10.10 12.04
N VAL A 182 4.00 -9.03 11.55
CA VAL A 182 2.67 -9.11 10.92
C VAL A 182 2.70 -10.08 9.74
N LEU A 183 3.70 -10.03 8.87
CA LEU A 183 3.84 -10.88 7.69
C LEU A 183 3.90 -12.37 8.08
N PHE A 184 4.71 -12.71 9.08
CA PHE A 184 4.80 -14.09 9.58
C PHE A 184 3.43 -14.59 10.04
N PHE A 185 2.76 -13.85 10.92
CA PHE A 185 1.45 -14.25 11.42
C PHE A 185 0.34 -14.17 10.37
N PHE A 186 0.48 -13.33 9.35
CA PHE A 186 -0.41 -13.30 8.19
C PHE A 186 -0.26 -14.58 7.35
N VAL A 187 0.97 -15.02 7.10
CA VAL A 187 1.24 -16.31 6.45
C VAL A 187 0.60 -17.45 7.24
N THR A 188 0.79 -17.48 8.56
CA THR A 188 0.16 -18.46 9.46
C THR A 188 -1.36 -18.41 9.41
N GLY A 189 -1.96 -17.23 9.56
CA GLY A 189 -3.40 -17.04 9.54
C GLY A 189 -4.02 -17.40 8.19
N SER A 190 -3.30 -17.17 7.09
CA SER A 190 -3.73 -17.55 5.75
C SER A 190 -3.78 -19.07 5.58
N LEU A 191 -2.79 -19.79 6.12
CA LEU A 191 -2.77 -21.26 6.09
C LEU A 191 -3.90 -21.84 6.96
N ILE A 192 -4.12 -21.29 8.16
CA ILE A 192 -5.25 -21.68 9.03
C ILE A 192 -6.59 -21.43 8.32
N GLY A 193 -6.72 -20.28 7.64
CA GLY A 193 -7.90 -19.97 6.84
C GLY A 193 -8.14 -20.98 5.72
N VAL A 194 -7.07 -21.46 5.07
CA VAL A 194 -7.16 -22.54 4.07
C VAL A 194 -7.63 -23.85 4.70
N LYS A 195 -7.09 -24.22 5.86
CA LYS A 195 -7.50 -25.44 6.58
C LYS A 195 -8.99 -25.42 6.93
N HIS A 196 -9.52 -24.26 7.31
CA HIS A 196 -10.93 -24.08 7.68
C HIS A 196 -11.85 -23.83 6.47
N MET A 197 -11.30 -23.66 5.27
CA MET A 197 -12.07 -23.35 4.06
C MET A 197 -13.20 -24.35 3.75
N PRO A 198 -12.99 -25.69 3.89
CA PRO A 198 -14.07 -26.66 3.65
C PRO A 198 -15.29 -26.44 4.55
N TRP A 199 -15.07 -26.08 5.82
CA TRP A 199 -16.16 -25.75 6.74
C TRP A 199 -16.90 -24.48 6.30
N TRP A 200 -16.18 -23.44 5.90
CA TRP A 200 -16.77 -22.22 5.38
C TRP A 200 -17.63 -22.48 4.14
N GLU A 201 -17.11 -23.22 3.16
CA GLU A 201 -17.82 -23.55 1.92
C GLU A 201 -19.11 -24.36 2.16
N GLN A 202 -19.13 -25.19 3.20
CA GLN A 202 -20.32 -25.97 3.59
C GLN A 202 -21.31 -25.17 4.44
N SER A 203 -20.86 -24.09 5.09
CA SER A 203 -21.66 -23.27 5.99
C SER A 203 -22.73 -22.45 5.26
N ILE A 204 -23.75 -22.03 6.02
CA ILE A 204 -24.80 -21.13 5.52
C ILE A 204 -24.24 -19.78 5.06
N PHE A 205 -23.10 -19.34 5.61
CA PHE A 205 -22.46 -18.06 5.32
C PHE A 205 -21.89 -17.98 3.89
N PHE A 206 -21.55 -19.12 3.27
CA PHE A 206 -21.07 -19.18 1.89
C PHE A 206 -22.14 -19.60 0.89
N LYS A 207 -23.07 -20.47 1.32
CA LYS A 207 -24.18 -20.95 0.49
C LYS A 207 -25.20 -19.86 0.19
N LEU A 208 -25.44 -18.95 1.13
CA LEU A 208 -26.29 -17.77 0.92
C LEU A 208 -25.51 -16.67 0.21
N GLY A 209 -25.58 -16.67 -1.11
CA GLY A 209 -24.93 -15.67 -1.95
C GLY A 209 -24.86 -16.08 -3.41
N GLY A 210 -24.34 -15.19 -4.24
CA GLY A 210 -24.24 -15.42 -5.68
C GLY A 210 -22.99 -14.77 -6.26
N LYS A 211 -22.48 -15.36 -7.33
CA LYS A 211 -21.44 -14.71 -8.14
C LYS A 211 -22.13 -13.75 -9.11
N VAL A 212 -21.94 -12.46 -8.90
CA VAL A 212 -22.52 -11.41 -9.75
C VAL A 212 -21.39 -10.67 -10.47
N TYR A 213 -21.45 -10.74 -11.80
CA TYR A 213 -20.63 -9.96 -12.72
C TYR A 213 -21.51 -8.86 -13.30
N LEU A 214 -21.20 -7.59 -13.01
CA LEU A 214 -22.10 -6.47 -13.34
C LEU A 214 -22.44 -6.37 -14.85
N PRO A 215 -21.52 -6.68 -15.79
CA PRO A 215 -21.84 -6.63 -17.22
C PRO A 215 -22.90 -7.62 -17.67
N ASP A 216 -23.08 -8.74 -16.96
CA ASP A 216 -24.16 -9.70 -17.25
C ASP A 216 -25.54 -9.11 -16.90
N THR A 217 -25.61 -8.15 -15.98
CA THR A 217 -26.87 -7.53 -15.53
C THR A 217 -27.14 -6.17 -16.16
N PHE A 218 -26.11 -5.34 -16.35
CA PHE A 218 -26.24 -3.94 -16.81
C PHE A 218 -25.60 -3.67 -18.18
N GLY A 219 -24.98 -4.68 -18.79
CA GLY A 219 -24.06 -4.48 -19.90
C GLY A 219 -22.79 -3.75 -19.48
N TYR A 220 -21.80 -3.66 -20.38
CA TYR A 220 -20.54 -2.97 -20.08
C TYR A 220 -20.74 -1.48 -19.77
N LEU A 221 -21.53 -0.77 -20.58
CA LEU A 221 -21.76 0.66 -20.39
C LEU A 221 -22.51 0.94 -19.07
N GLY A 222 -23.57 0.19 -18.78
CA GLY A 222 -24.31 0.33 -17.52
C GLY A 222 -23.44 0.00 -16.30
N SER A 223 -22.59 -1.02 -16.40
CA SER A 223 -21.63 -1.37 -15.34
C SER A 223 -20.60 -0.29 -15.07
N ILE A 224 -20.10 0.39 -16.12
CA ILE A 224 -19.21 1.54 -16.00
C ILE A 224 -19.94 2.66 -15.26
N ILE A 225 -21.14 3.03 -15.71
CA ILE A 225 -21.92 4.13 -15.13
C ILE A 225 -22.20 3.87 -13.65
N VAL A 226 -22.72 2.69 -13.30
CA VAL A 226 -23.01 2.32 -11.90
C VAL A 226 -21.75 2.36 -11.04
N SER A 227 -20.62 1.87 -11.57
CA SER A 227 -19.36 1.86 -10.82
C SER A 227 -18.79 3.27 -10.61
N LEU A 228 -18.84 4.12 -11.64
CA LEU A 228 -18.40 5.52 -11.55
C LEU A 228 -19.30 6.32 -10.59
N LEU A 229 -20.62 6.08 -10.59
CA LEU A 229 -21.53 6.67 -9.61
C LEU A 229 -21.21 6.21 -8.19
N GLY A 230 -20.85 4.93 -8.00
CA GLY A 230 -20.37 4.43 -6.71
C GLY A 230 -19.08 5.12 -6.24
N PHE A 231 -18.10 5.34 -7.13
CA PHE A 231 -16.88 6.07 -6.79
C PHE A 231 -17.16 7.54 -6.49
N LEU A 232 -18.04 8.18 -7.27
CA LEU A 232 -18.46 9.55 -7.05
C LEU A 232 -19.17 9.71 -5.70
N LEU A 233 -20.03 8.76 -5.33
CA LEU A 233 -20.69 8.74 -4.03
C LEU A 233 -19.65 8.70 -2.89
N ILE A 234 -18.67 7.80 -2.96
CA ILE A 234 -17.60 7.70 -1.96
C ILE A 234 -16.76 8.97 -1.92
N TYR A 235 -16.46 9.56 -3.08
CA TYR A 235 -15.73 10.83 -3.19
C TYR A 235 -16.50 11.98 -2.52
N VAL A 236 -17.80 12.10 -2.76
CA VAL A 236 -18.66 13.12 -2.14
C VAL A 236 -18.79 12.89 -0.63
N ILE A 237 -18.96 11.65 -0.18
CA ILE A 237 -18.97 11.31 1.25
C ILE A 237 -17.65 11.73 1.90
N THR A 238 -16.53 11.43 1.25
CA THR A 238 -15.19 11.83 1.72
C THR A 238 -15.08 13.35 1.86
N MET A 239 -15.47 14.11 0.84
CA MET A 239 -15.46 15.57 0.88
C MET A 239 -16.34 16.15 1.98
N LYS A 240 -17.56 15.62 2.15
CA LYS A 240 -18.48 16.06 3.20
C LYS A 240 -17.91 15.75 4.59
N TYR A 241 -17.28 14.60 4.76
CA TYR A 241 -16.64 14.21 6.01
C TYR A 241 -15.43 15.11 6.32
N GLU A 242 -14.56 15.40 5.33
CA GLU A 242 -13.46 16.36 5.47
C GLU A 242 -13.97 17.75 5.90
N ALA A 243 -15.03 18.25 5.23
CA ALA A 243 -15.63 19.54 5.57
C ALA A 243 -16.21 19.56 6.99
N LYS A 244 -16.84 18.46 7.42
CA LYS A 244 -17.30 18.29 8.81
C LYS A 244 -16.13 18.36 9.80
N ARG A 245 -15.06 17.59 9.57
CA ARG A 245 -13.87 17.56 10.44
C ARG A 245 -13.17 18.91 10.53
N LYS A 246 -13.14 19.67 9.44
CA LYS A 246 -12.62 21.05 9.42
C LYS A 246 -13.48 21.98 10.28
N ARG A 247 -14.81 21.91 10.16
CA ARG A 247 -15.73 22.71 11.01
C ARG A 247 -15.62 22.36 12.49
N GLU A 248 -15.34 21.10 12.81
CA GLU A 248 -15.14 20.62 14.18
C GLU A 248 -13.72 20.87 14.72
N ASN A 249 -12.81 21.50 13.95
CA ASN A 249 -11.40 21.69 14.30
C ASN A 249 -10.65 20.39 14.65
N THR A 250 -11.12 19.25 14.14
CA THR A 250 -10.51 17.92 14.35
C THR A 250 -9.76 17.43 13.11
N TYR A 251 -9.60 18.29 12.10
CA TYR A 251 -8.80 18.05 10.91
C TYR A 251 -7.33 18.35 11.18
N THR A 252 -6.46 17.38 10.92
CA THR A 252 -5.01 17.54 11.01
C THR A 252 -4.42 17.27 9.64
N LYS A 253 -3.76 18.28 9.05
CA LYS A 253 -3.01 18.08 7.81
C LYS A 253 -1.73 17.33 8.15
N GLU A 254 -1.51 16.20 7.49
CA GLU A 254 -0.25 15.47 7.62
C GLU A 254 0.85 16.28 6.91
N GLU A 255 1.84 16.76 7.67
CA GLU A 255 3.03 17.38 7.12
C GLU A 255 4.08 16.31 6.82
N TYR A 256 4.68 16.40 5.63
CA TYR A 256 5.71 15.46 5.20
C TYR A 256 7.07 15.86 5.75
N SER A 257 7.92 14.86 5.97
CA SER A 257 9.31 15.08 6.38
C SER A 257 10.04 15.96 5.36
N ASP A 258 10.88 16.88 5.84
CA ASP A 258 11.53 17.88 4.99
C ASP A 258 12.35 17.30 3.84
N TRP A 259 12.95 16.13 4.06
CA TRP A 259 13.75 15.44 3.05
C TRP A 259 12.94 14.91 1.86
N GLU A 260 11.61 14.79 1.97
CA GLU A 260 10.74 14.32 0.89
C GLU A 260 10.17 15.47 0.03
N LYS A 261 10.42 16.73 0.42
CA LYS A 261 9.85 17.91 -0.22
C LYS A 261 10.50 18.18 -1.59
N PRO A 262 9.76 18.72 -2.58
CA PRO A 262 10.34 19.10 -3.87
C PRO A 262 11.44 20.17 -3.70
N LEU A 263 12.51 20.05 -4.49
CA LEU A 263 13.50 21.12 -4.65
C LEU A 263 12.89 22.28 -5.46
N GLN A 264 13.38 23.51 -5.25
CA GLN A 264 12.93 24.69 -6.00
C GLN A 264 13.19 24.51 -7.51
N GLU A 265 12.21 24.93 -8.33
CA GLU A 265 12.31 24.87 -9.79
C GLU A 265 13.27 25.95 -10.30
N THR A 266 14.10 25.60 -11.29
CA THR A 266 14.92 26.57 -12.03
C THR A 266 14.74 26.38 -13.53
N THR A 267 15.07 27.40 -14.30
CA THR A 267 14.88 27.48 -15.75
C THR A 267 15.69 26.47 -16.57
N ASP A 268 16.83 25.96 -16.09
CA ASP A 268 17.65 24.98 -16.81
C ASP A 268 17.37 23.51 -16.41
N TYR A 269 16.90 22.71 -17.37
CA TYR A 269 16.68 21.26 -17.23
C TYR A 269 17.87 20.44 -17.75
N LYS A 270 18.41 19.56 -16.90
CA LYS A 270 19.41 18.53 -17.29
C LYS A 270 18.94 17.15 -16.81
N PHE A 271 18.89 16.18 -17.71
CA PHE A 271 18.38 14.82 -17.41
C PHE A 271 19.25 14.09 -16.37
N PHE A 272 20.57 14.00 -16.56
CA PHE A 272 21.48 13.45 -15.55
C PHE A 272 21.93 14.53 -14.58
N SER A 273 21.07 14.86 -13.62
CA SER A 273 21.36 15.85 -12.58
C SER A 273 20.94 15.34 -11.20
N GLU A 274 21.52 15.92 -10.14
CA GLU A 274 21.09 15.64 -8.76
C GLU A 274 19.60 15.93 -8.55
N ARG A 275 19.02 16.86 -9.33
CA ARG A 275 17.59 17.17 -9.29
C ARG A 275 16.73 16.05 -9.87
N THR A 276 17.11 15.48 -11.00
CA THR A 276 16.42 14.32 -11.56
C THR A 276 16.51 13.14 -10.61
N TYR A 277 17.70 12.91 -10.03
CA TYR A 277 17.89 11.90 -9.00
C TYR A 277 16.96 12.16 -7.80
N HIS A 278 16.91 13.40 -7.31
CA HIS A 278 16.02 13.78 -6.22
C HIS A 278 14.55 13.54 -6.58
N LYS A 279 14.10 13.93 -7.76
CA LYS A 279 12.71 13.77 -8.22
C LYS A 279 12.25 12.30 -8.25
N PHE A 280 13.11 11.41 -8.73
CA PHE A 280 12.76 9.99 -8.83
C PHE A 280 12.98 9.21 -7.53
N PHE A 281 14.09 9.45 -6.83
CA PHE A 281 14.57 8.61 -5.73
C PHE A 281 14.43 9.23 -4.34
N ILE A 282 14.26 10.56 -4.19
CA ILE A 282 14.20 11.24 -2.87
C ILE A 282 12.83 11.89 -2.61
N GLN A 283 12.34 12.74 -3.52
CA GLN A 283 11.04 13.42 -3.47
C GLN A 283 9.80 12.51 -3.47
N ARG A 284 8.94 12.64 -2.46
CA ARG A 284 7.68 11.88 -2.40
C ARG A 284 6.79 12.16 -3.61
N TRP A 285 6.26 11.08 -4.19
CA TRP A 285 5.33 11.19 -5.31
C TRP A 285 3.93 11.54 -4.82
N SER A 286 3.20 12.32 -5.61
CA SER A 286 1.80 12.60 -5.31
C SER A 286 0.99 11.29 -5.34
N PHE A 287 -0.10 11.23 -4.57
CA PHE A 287 -0.97 10.07 -4.61
C PHE A 287 -1.56 9.82 -6.01
N TYR A 288 -1.79 10.87 -6.80
CA TYR A 288 -2.28 10.73 -8.18
C TYR A 288 -1.21 10.15 -9.11
N THR A 289 0.05 10.53 -8.96
CA THR A 289 1.17 9.90 -9.68
C THR A 289 1.26 8.42 -9.32
N GLY A 290 1.18 8.09 -8.02
CA GLY A 290 1.10 6.72 -7.54
C GLY A 290 -0.09 5.96 -8.15
N ALA A 291 -1.27 6.58 -8.21
CA ALA A 291 -2.46 5.99 -8.80
C ALA A 291 -2.25 5.63 -10.29
N VAL A 292 -1.76 6.58 -11.10
CA VAL A 292 -1.50 6.32 -12.53
C VAL A 292 -0.49 5.19 -12.72
N CYS A 293 0.64 5.22 -12.00
CA CYS A 293 1.66 4.17 -12.10
C CYS A 293 1.13 2.80 -11.66
N LEU A 294 0.33 2.74 -10.59
CA LEU A 294 -0.30 1.49 -10.14
C LEU A 294 -1.36 0.98 -11.11
N THR A 295 -2.09 1.85 -11.80
CA THR A 295 -2.98 1.46 -12.90
C THR A 295 -2.19 0.84 -14.05
N ILE A 296 -1.11 1.47 -14.48
CA ILE A 296 -0.25 0.93 -15.55
C ILE A 296 0.25 -0.47 -15.14
N MET A 297 0.71 -0.64 -13.89
CA MET A 297 1.14 -1.94 -13.37
C MET A 297 0.00 -2.96 -13.29
N PHE A 298 -1.19 -2.54 -12.85
CA PHE A 298 -2.35 -3.42 -12.82
C PHE A 298 -2.71 -3.95 -14.22
N ILE A 299 -2.76 -3.05 -15.21
CA ILE A 299 -3.08 -3.39 -16.60
C ILE A 299 -1.98 -4.27 -17.22
N ALA A 300 -0.71 -3.93 -16.99
CA ALA A 300 0.42 -4.77 -17.42
C ALA A 300 0.31 -6.18 -16.84
N ILE A 301 0.01 -6.32 -15.55
CA ILE A 301 -0.22 -7.63 -14.91
C ILE A 301 -1.41 -8.36 -15.54
N LEU A 302 -2.53 -7.66 -15.76
CA LEU A 302 -3.74 -8.24 -16.32
C LEU A 302 -3.51 -8.80 -17.73
N VAL A 303 -2.92 -7.98 -18.61
CA VAL A 303 -2.69 -8.33 -20.02
C VAL A 303 -1.66 -9.42 -20.16
N THR A 304 -0.55 -9.36 -19.41
CA THR A 304 0.54 -10.33 -19.55
C THR A 304 0.29 -11.67 -18.86
N THR A 305 -0.56 -11.70 -17.82
CA THR A 305 -0.78 -12.92 -17.02
C THR A 305 -2.19 -13.49 -17.12
N GLY A 306 -3.14 -12.74 -17.70
CA GLY A 306 -4.57 -13.07 -17.71
C GLY A 306 -5.22 -13.03 -16.32
N LYS A 307 -4.49 -12.61 -15.28
CA LYS A 307 -4.94 -12.57 -13.88
C LYS A 307 -4.76 -11.16 -13.34
N SER A 308 -5.64 -10.75 -12.43
CA SER A 308 -5.54 -9.48 -11.73
C SER A 308 -4.50 -9.53 -10.60
N TRP A 309 -4.14 -8.38 -10.05
CA TRP A 309 -3.17 -8.28 -8.97
C TRP A 309 -3.71 -8.89 -7.65
N GLY A 310 -2.98 -9.86 -7.11
CA GLY A 310 -3.26 -10.45 -5.80
C GLY A 310 -1.96 -10.78 -5.05
N VAL A 311 -2.05 -10.79 -3.73
CA VAL A 311 -0.89 -11.00 -2.83
C VAL A 311 -1.10 -12.20 -1.90
N THR A 312 -2.30 -12.33 -1.35
CA THR A 312 -2.54 -13.15 -0.14
C THR A 312 -2.76 -14.64 -0.40
N SER A 313 -3.14 -15.06 -1.60
CA SER A 313 -3.17 -16.51 -1.91
C SER A 313 -1.77 -17.11 -1.81
N THR A 314 -0.76 -16.35 -2.22
CA THR A 314 0.64 -16.74 -2.12
C THR A 314 1.09 -16.88 -0.66
N PHE A 315 0.53 -16.10 0.27
CA PHE A 315 0.86 -16.24 1.69
C PHE A 315 0.37 -17.57 2.27
N ALA A 316 -0.72 -18.14 1.77
CA ALA A 316 -1.11 -19.51 2.16
C ALA A 316 -0.11 -20.54 1.61
N ASP A 317 0.38 -20.35 0.38
CA ASP A 317 1.42 -21.20 -0.21
C ASP A 317 2.75 -21.07 0.58
N TRP A 318 3.11 -19.86 1.02
CA TRP A 318 4.25 -19.61 1.91
C TRP A 318 4.08 -20.33 3.24
N GLY A 319 2.87 -20.35 3.79
CA GLY A 319 2.57 -21.09 5.01
C GLY A 319 2.78 -22.58 4.81
N ALA A 320 2.27 -23.15 3.71
CA ALA A 320 2.49 -24.55 3.38
C ALA A 320 3.99 -24.87 3.33
N TRP A 321 4.80 -24.12 2.57
CA TRP A 321 6.25 -24.34 2.51
C TRP A 321 6.94 -24.18 3.85
N LEU A 322 6.59 -23.14 4.62
CA LEU A 322 7.20 -22.86 5.91
C LEU A 322 6.92 -24.01 6.89
N TYR A 323 5.66 -24.40 7.06
CA TYR A 323 5.26 -25.38 8.07
C TYR A 323 5.51 -26.83 7.64
N GLN A 324 5.53 -27.12 6.34
CA GLN A 324 5.89 -28.44 5.83
C GLN A 324 7.41 -28.67 5.89
N SER A 325 8.24 -27.64 5.66
CA SER A 325 9.70 -27.79 5.74
C SER A 325 10.21 -28.12 7.16
N VAL A 326 9.47 -27.70 8.19
CA VAL A 326 9.76 -28.01 9.60
C VAL A 326 8.98 -29.23 10.13
N GLY A 327 8.20 -29.92 9.28
CA GLY A 327 7.47 -31.13 9.65
C GLY A 327 6.24 -30.92 10.55
N ILE A 328 5.73 -29.69 10.70
CA ILE A 328 4.57 -29.39 11.55
C ILE A 328 3.25 -29.68 10.84
N VAL A 329 3.18 -29.50 9.52
CA VAL A 329 1.95 -29.68 8.72
C VAL A 329 2.24 -30.43 7.43
N ASP A 330 1.38 -31.38 7.08
CA ASP A 330 1.29 -31.93 5.73
C ASP A 330 0.02 -31.42 5.02
N VAL A 331 0.22 -30.68 3.93
CA VAL A 331 -0.86 -30.08 3.14
C VAL A 331 -1.31 -30.95 1.97
N SER A 332 -0.68 -32.10 1.73
CA SER A 332 -0.87 -32.91 0.52
C SER A 332 -2.31 -33.39 0.35
N ASN A 333 -3.00 -33.64 1.47
CA ASN A 333 -4.38 -34.12 1.49
C ASN A 333 -5.42 -32.99 1.61
N TRP A 334 -5.01 -31.72 1.56
CA TRP A 334 -5.93 -30.60 1.75
C TRP A 334 -6.59 -30.21 0.42
N PRO A 335 -7.93 -30.07 0.34
CA PRO A 335 -8.64 -29.78 -0.91
C PRO A 335 -8.12 -28.56 -1.67
N TRP A 336 -7.74 -27.50 -0.93
CA TRP A 336 -7.18 -26.28 -1.52
C TRP A 336 -5.86 -26.52 -2.28
N PHE A 337 -5.02 -27.42 -1.77
CA PHE A 337 -3.69 -27.70 -2.32
C PHE A 337 -3.70 -28.81 -3.35
N ALA A 338 -4.77 -29.61 -3.47
CA ALA A 338 -4.89 -30.68 -4.46
C ALA A 338 -4.56 -30.22 -5.90
N SER A 339 -5.08 -29.08 -6.33
CA SER A 339 -4.79 -28.49 -7.65
C SER A 339 -3.48 -27.67 -7.70
N ARG A 340 -2.78 -27.54 -6.57
CA ARG A 340 -1.59 -26.70 -6.38
C ARG A 340 -0.34 -27.51 -6.01
N MET A 341 -0.43 -28.83 -5.83
CA MET A 341 0.72 -29.64 -5.41
C MET A 341 1.90 -29.55 -6.38
N LYS A 342 1.66 -29.44 -7.69
CA LYS A 342 2.73 -29.17 -8.67
C LYS A 342 3.49 -27.88 -8.34
N LYS A 343 2.77 -26.83 -7.94
CA LYS A 343 3.36 -25.56 -7.50
C LYS A 343 4.11 -25.74 -6.17
N ILE A 344 3.52 -26.41 -5.19
CA ILE A 344 4.15 -26.63 -3.88
C ILE A 344 5.46 -27.42 -4.05
N ASN A 345 5.46 -28.48 -4.84
CA ASN A 345 6.66 -29.29 -5.11
C ASN A 345 7.70 -28.55 -5.96
N GLY A 346 7.28 -27.59 -6.79
CA GLY A 346 8.19 -26.74 -7.59
C GLY A 346 9.04 -25.79 -6.75
N GLY A 347 8.64 -25.53 -5.51
CA GLY A 347 9.39 -24.72 -4.55
C GLY A 347 9.14 -23.21 -4.66
N PHE A 348 9.48 -22.51 -3.57
CA PHE A 348 9.17 -21.10 -3.35
C PHE A 348 9.72 -20.16 -4.44
N LEU A 349 10.97 -20.35 -4.87
CA LEU A 349 11.60 -19.47 -5.85
C LEU A 349 11.15 -19.71 -7.31
N ASN A 350 10.46 -20.83 -7.56
CA ASN A 350 9.92 -21.16 -8.88
C ASN A 350 8.42 -20.88 -8.99
N ASP A 351 7.84 -20.21 -8.00
CA ASP A 351 6.46 -19.71 -8.08
C ASP A 351 6.42 -18.24 -8.53
N PRO A 352 5.79 -17.93 -9.68
CA PRO A 352 5.66 -16.55 -10.15
C PRO A 352 5.02 -15.62 -9.11
N SER A 353 4.00 -16.08 -8.38
CA SER A 353 3.31 -15.22 -7.42
C SER A 353 4.21 -14.85 -6.22
N SER A 354 5.10 -15.76 -5.83
CA SER A 354 6.14 -15.52 -4.83
C SER A 354 7.19 -14.54 -5.36
N MET A 355 7.64 -14.68 -6.62
CA MET A 355 8.55 -13.72 -7.26
C MET A 355 7.99 -12.29 -7.22
N ARG A 356 6.69 -12.11 -7.49
CA ARG A 356 6.05 -10.80 -7.41
C ARG A 356 6.01 -10.25 -5.99
N ASN A 357 5.63 -11.06 -5.00
CA ASN A 357 5.57 -10.60 -3.61
C ASN A 357 6.97 -10.23 -3.06
N ILE A 358 8.00 -11.02 -3.39
CA ILE A 358 9.39 -10.69 -3.06
C ILE A 358 9.81 -9.41 -3.79
N GLY A 359 9.44 -9.28 -5.07
CA GLY A 359 9.66 -8.05 -5.84
C GLY A 359 9.04 -6.83 -5.17
N ILE A 360 7.81 -6.92 -4.64
CA ILE A 360 7.17 -5.79 -3.92
C ILE A 360 8.00 -5.38 -2.70
N LEU A 361 8.48 -6.35 -1.92
CA LEU A 361 9.34 -6.09 -0.76
C LEU A 361 10.66 -5.43 -1.20
N LEU A 362 11.37 -6.06 -2.14
CA LEU A 362 12.68 -5.58 -2.60
C LEU A 362 12.60 -4.26 -3.38
N GLY A 363 11.48 -3.98 -4.04
CA GLY A 363 11.23 -2.71 -4.71
C GLY A 363 11.12 -1.56 -3.71
N ALA A 364 10.48 -1.80 -2.57
CA ALA A 364 10.44 -0.85 -1.46
C ALA A 364 11.83 -0.67 -0.80
N THR A 365 12.59 -1.77 -0.64
CA THR A 365 13.97 -1.72 -0.14
C THR A 365 14.88 -0.91 -1.06
N LEU A 366 14.84 -1.16 -2.37
CA LEU A 366 15.58 -0.39 -3.37
C LEU A 366 15.22 1.09 -3.30
N SER A 367 13.94 1.40 -3.18
CA SER A 367 13.46 2.77 -3.06
C SER A 367 14.12 3.53 -1.90
N LEU A 368 14.14 2.94 -0.69
CA LEU A 368 14.77 3.59 0.47
C LEU A 368 16.30 3.59 0.46
N LEU A 369 16.93 2.54 -0.09
CA LEU A 369 18.39 2.50 -0.24
C LEU A 369 18.87 3.58 -1.20
N LEU A 370 18.18 3.76 -2.32
CA LEU A 370 18.46 4.83 -3.28
C LEU A 370 18.13 6.21 -2.68
N ALA A 371 17.10 6.31 -1.82
CA ALA A 371 16.83 7.52 -1.06
C ALA A 371 17.84 7.80 0.08
N ARG A 372 18.77 6.87 0.37
CA ARG A 372 19.70 6.91 1.54
C ARG A 372 18.98 7.04 2.88
N ARG A 373 17.84 6.35 3.01
CA ARG A 373 16.91 6.43 4.15
C ARG A 373 16.56 5.07 4.73
N PHE A 374 17.18 4.00 4.25
CA PHE A 374 16.91 2.66 4.76
C PHE A 374 17.46 2.51 6.18
N SER A 375 16.63 2.01 7.10
CA SER A 375 17.01 1.70 8.47
C SER A 375 16.04 0.67 9.06
N PHE A 376 16.52 -0.16 9.99
CA PHE A 376 15.65 -1.06 10.73
C PHE A 376 15.00 -0.33 11.90
N LYS A 377 13.67 -0.29 11.92
CA LYS A 377 12.89 0.43 12.94
C LYS A 377 12.28 -0.55 13.93
N LYS A 378 12.57 -0.34 15.22
CA LYS A 378 12.17 -1.21 16.34
C LYS A 378 11.62 -0.41 17.53
N ASN A 379 10.66 0.48 17.26
CA ASN A 379 10.09 1.36 18.29
C ASN A 379 8.72 0.85 18.75
N PHE A 380 8.70 -0.27 19.47
CA PHE A 380 7.46 -0.86 19.98
C PHE A 380 7.70 -1.68 21.27
N LYS A 381 6.64 -1.84 22.06
CA LYS A 381 6.64 -2.62 23.30
C LYS A 381 6.17 -4.06 23.04
N PHE A 382 6.40 -4.96 23.98
CA PHE A 382 5.94 -6.35 23.88
C PHE A 382 4.42 -6.47 23.64
N ARG A 383 3.62 -5.61 24.28
CA ARG A 383 2.17 -5.53 24.04
C ARG A 383 1.87 -5.29 22.56
N ASP A 384 2.60 -4.40 21.91
CA ASP A 384 2.35 -4.07 20.51
C ASP A 384 2.69 -5.27 19.61
N VAL A 385 3.71 -6.06 19.94
CA VAL A 385 4.02 -7.34 19.27
C VAL A 385 2.83 -8.30 19.32
N VAL A 386 2.13 -8.40 20.46
CA VAL A 386 0.92 -9.23 20.58
C VAL A 386 -0.17 -8.74 19.63
N PHE A 387 -0.39 -7.43 19.54
CA PHE A 387 -1.35 -6.86 18.58
C PHE A 387 -0.91 -7.07 17.14
N TYR A 388 0.38 -6.96 16.81
CA TYR A 388 0.89 -7.25 15.47
C TYR A 388 0.64 -8.72 15.08
N ALA A 389 0.86 -9.64 16.02
CA ALA A 389 0.61 -11.07 15.82
C ALA A 389 -0.87 -11.36 15.60
N ILE A 390 -1.73 -10.85 16.47
CA ILE A 390 -3.20 -10.96 16.33
C ILE A 390 -3.66 -10.33 15.02
N GLY A 391 -3.12 -9.16 14.67
CA GLY A 391 -3.38 -8.45 13.44
C GLY A 391 -3.06 -9.31 12.22
N GLY A 392 -1.85 -9.86 12.15
CA GLY A 392 -1.43 -10.77 11.10
C GLY A 392 -2.34 -11.98 10.98
N LEU A 393 -2.60 -12.69 12.09
CA LEU A 393 -3.46 -13.88 12.10
C LEU A 393 -4.86 -13.59 11.55
N ILE A 394 -5.50 -12.53 12.05
CA ILE A 394 -6.86 -12.15 11.65
C ILE A 394 -6.87 -11.62 10.21
N MET A 395 -5.85 -10.87 9.76
CA MET A 395 -5.72 -10.49 8.34
C MET A 395 -5.61 -11.71 7.43
N GLY A 396 -4.78 -12.69 7.80
CA GLY A 396 -4.60 -13.92 7.04
C GLY A 396 -5.88 -14.73 6.93
N TYR A 397 -6.52 -14.96 8.06
CA TYR A 397 -7.76 -15.69 8.14
C TYR A 397 -8.89 -14.96 7.39
N GLY A 398 -9.09 -13.68 7.70
CA GLY A 398 -10.08 -12.82 7.05
C GLY A 398 -9.86 -12.71 5.54
N ALA A 399 -8.61 -12.73 5.06
CA ALA A 399 -8.32 -12.73 3.63
C ALA A 399 -8.73 -14.03 2.92
N ARG A 400 -8.82 -15.17 3.61
CA ARG A 400 -9.35 -16.42 3.04
C ARG A 400 -10.87 -16.40 3.03
N VAL A 401 -11.49 -16.05 4.17
CA VAL A 401 -12.95 -15.96 4.32
C VAL A 401 -13.54 -14.90 3.37
N GLY A 402 -12.87 -13.76 3.23
CA GLY A 402 -13.24 -12.68 2.31
C GLY A 402 -12.84 -12.91 0.85
N LEU A 403 -12.25 -14.08 0.54
CA LEU A 403 -11.75 -14.46 -0.80
C LEU A 403 -10.73 -13.49 -1.42
N GLY A 404 -10.04 -12.70 -0.59
CA GLY A 404 -8.96 -11.81 -1.00
C GLY A 404 -8.64 -10.75 0.06
N CYS A 405 -7.70 -9.87 -0.29
CA CYS A 405 -7.34 -8.68 0.50
C CYS A 405 -7.67 -7.40 -0.28
N ASN A 406 -7.20 -6.23 0.16
CA ASN A 406 -7.47 -4.96 -0.52
C ASN A 406 -7.04 -4.94 -2.00
N ALA A 407 -5.94 -5.61 -2.37
CA ALA A 407 -5.55 -5.71 -3.78
C ALA A 407 -6.49 -6.65 -4.56
N GLY A 408 -6.93 -7.75 -3.94
CA GLY A 408 -7.71 -8.82 -4.60
C GLY A 408 -9.23 -8.66 -4.47
N ALA A 409 -9.74 -8.72 -3.24
CA ALA A 409 -11.15 -8.64 -2.91
C ALA A 409 -11.73 -7.22 -3.01
N LEU A 410 -10.90 -6.17 -3.02
CA LEU A 410 -11.36 -4.80 -3.25
C LEU A 410 -10.98 -4.30 -4.65
N TYR A 411 -9.70 -3.98 -4.88
CA TYR A 411 -9.27 -3.30 -6.10
C TYR A 411 -9.49 -4.16 -7.35
N SER A 412 -8.94 -5.38 -7.37
CA SER A 412 -9.12 -6.29 -8.50
C SER A 412 -10.59 -6.68 -8.70
N ALA A 413 -11.34 -6.96 -7.63
CA ALA A 413 -12.74 -7.33 -7.72
C ALA A 413 -13.59 -6.20 -8.35
N ILE A 414 -13.49 -4.97 -7.84
CA ILE A 414 -14.23 -3.82 -8.37
C ILE A 414 -13.84 -3.52 -9.81
N CYS A 415 -12.54 -3.44 -10.12
CA CYS A 415 -12.09 -3.09 -11.47
C CYS A 415 -12.37 -4.19 -12.50
N ASN A 416 -12.59 -5.44 -12.07
CA ASN A 416 -13.09 -6.53 -12.92
C ASN A 416 -14.61 -6.72 -12.77
N PHE A 417 -15.34 -5.68 -12.36
CA PHE A 417 -16.81 -5.62 -12.27
C PHE A 417 -17.47 -6.72 -11.41
N SER A 418 -16.81 -7.15 -10.34
CA SER A 418 -17.41 -8.06 -9.37
C SER A 418 -18.18 -7.28 -8.30
N LEU A 419 -19.42 -7.70 -8.04
CA LEU A 419 -20.20 -7.17 -6.93
C LEU A 419 -19.53 -7.42 -5.56
N SER A 420 -18.78 -8.51 -5.44
CA SER A 420 -18.11 -8.89 -4.19
C SER A 420 -17.20 -7.78 -3.65
N GLY A 421 -16.56 -7.00 -4.54
CA GLY A 421 -15.70 -5.90 -4.12
C GLY A 421 -16.47 -4.70 -3.54
N TRP A 422 -17.67 -4.44 -4.05
CA TRP A 422 -18.58 -3.42 -3.52
C TRP A 422 -19.15 -3.80 -2.15
N VAL A 423 -19.27 -5.10 -1.85
CA VAL A 423 -19.67 -5.61 -0.53
C VAL A 423 -18.48 -5.67 0.43
N PHE A 424 -17.30 -6.06 -0.06
CA PHE A 424 -16.08 -6.11 0.74
C PHE A 424 -15.64 -4.72 1.22
N LEU A 425 -15.78 -3.68 0.38
CA LEU A 425 -15.38 -2.31 0.72
C LEU A 425 -15.99 -1.78 2.04
N PRO A 426 -17.33 -1.72 2.21
CA PRO A 426 -17.93 -1.23 3.44
C PRO A 426 -17.59 -2.14 4.63
N ALA A 427 -17.61 -3.47 4.46
CA ALA A 427 -17.29 -4.42 5.52
C ALA A 427 -15.85 -4.22 6.06
N MET A 428 -14.88 -4.10 5.15
CA MET A 428 -13.49 -3.79 5.49
C MET A 428 -13.34 -2.42 6.12
N THR A 429 -14.08 -1.41 5.65
CA THR A 429 -14.04 -0.06 6.23
C THR A 429 -14.57 -0.06 7.66
N VAL A 430 -15.69 -0.75 7.93
CA VAL A 430 -16.24 -0.94 9.28
C VAL A 430 -15.23 -1.64 10.18
N GLY A 431 -14.63 -2.74 9.71
CA GLY A 431 -13.57 -3.44 10.43
C GLY A 431 -12.38 -2.54 10.73
N GLY A 432 -11.97 -1.70 9.77
CA GLY A 432 -10.90 -0.72 9.96
C GLY A 432 -11.25 0.33 11.01
N ILE A 433 -12.48 0.87 11.02
CA ILE A 433 -12.92 1.81 12.05
C ILE A 433 -12.87 1.18 13.45
N ILE A 434 -13.38 -0.05 13.59
CA ILE A 434 -13.31 -0.82 14.83
C ILE A 434 -11.84 -1.00 15.25
N GLY A 435 -10.99 -1.43 14.31
CA GLY A 435 -9.56 -1.63 14.53
C GLY A 435 -8.87 -0.37 15.03
N VAL A 436 -9.08 0.79 14.40
CA VAL A 436 -8.48 2.07 14.84
C VAL A 436 -8.90 2.39 16.28
N ASN A 437 -10.16 2.22 16.62
CA ASN A 437 -10.65 2.51 17.97
C ASN A 437 -10.01 1.59 19.02
N LEU A 438 -9.82 0.32 18.69
CA LEU A 438 -9.11 -0.63 19.56
C LEU A 438 -7.63 -0.26 19.69
N VAL A 439 -6.95 0.09 18.61
CA VAL A 439 -5.55 0.56 18.62
C VAL A 439 -5.37 1.76 19.53
N LYS A 440 -6.26 2.76 19.41
CA LYS A 440 -6.27 3.95 20.28
C LYS A 440 -6.55 3.57 21.73
N LYS A 441 -7.57 2.75 21.99
CA LYS A 441 -7.96 2.31 23.34
C LYS A 441 -6.84 1.57 24.06
N PHE A 442 -6.10 0.72 23.36
CA PHE A 442 -4.98 -0.04 23.94
C PHE A 442 -3.62 0.65 23.75
N ASN A 443 -3.59 1.88 23.21
CA ASN A 443 -2.41 2.69 22.97
C ASN A 443 -1.30 1.93 22.20
N VAL A 444 -1.68 1.17 21.18
CA VAL A 444 -0.76 0.35 20.38
C VAL A 444 0.03 1.25 19.44
N THR A 445 1.35 1.09 19.38
CA THR A 445 2.22 1.84 18.46
C THR A 445 2.14 1.26 17.05
N ILE A 446 1.74 2.05 16.03
CA ILE A 446 1.45 1.55 14.67
C ILE A 446 1.85 2.51 13.56
#